data_AF-A0A452YBE8-F1
#
_entry.id   AF-A0A452YBE8-F1
#
_cell.length_a   1.000
_cell.length_b   1.000
_cell.length_c   1.000
_cell.angle_alpha   90.00
_cell.angle_beta   90.00
_cell.angle_gamma   90.00
#
_symmetry.space_group_name_H-M   'P 1'
#
loop_
_entity.id
_entity.type
_entity.pdbx_description
1 polymer ?
#
loop_
_entity_poly.entity_id
_entity_poly.type
_entity_poly.pdbx_seq_one_letter_code
_entity_poly.pdbx_strand_id
1 'polypeptide(L)'
;GLCFMSNDFPRYVVNRVTAGDYDCPRKVLSFLTDLHASFRMLNLRNDFLRKKFDGMKYDLRRVEEVFYDVKIRGLVPGESKQEVAQS
;
A
#
# COMPACT_ATOMS: atom_id res chain seq x y z
N GLY A 1 -6.41 -7.58 15.36
CA GLY A 1 -7.40 -7.18 14.35
C GLY A 1 -6.75 -6.51 13.18
N LEU A 2 -6.28 -5.26 13.34
CA LEU A 2 -5.80 -4.41 12.25
C LEU A 2 -4.68 -5.02 11.38
N CYS A 3 -3.64 -5.62 11.97
CA CYS A 3 -2.56 -6.25 11.18
C CYS A 3 -3.00 -7.49 10.40
N PHE A 4 -4.12 -8.13 10.78
CA PHE A 4 -4.68 -9.20 9.97
C PHE A 4 -5.36 -8.65 8.72
N MET A 5 -6.01 -7.48 8.83
CA MET A 5 -6.64 -6.80 7.69
C MET A 5 -5.61 -6.42 6.61
N SER A 6 -4.36 -6.10 7.00
CA SER A 6 -3.22 -5.87 6.09
C SER A 6 -3.05 -6.97 5.03
N ASN A 7 -3.32 -8.24 5.38
CA ASN A 7 -3.18 -9.38 4.46
C ASN A 7 -4.28 -9.42 3.39
N ASP A 8 -5.43 -8.79 3.64
CA ASP A 8 -6.55 -8.75 2.70
C ASP A 8 -6.50 -7.54 1.76
N PHE A 9 -5.73 -6.49 2.11
CA PHE A 9 -5.57 -5.30 1.27
C PHE A 9 -4.99 -5.59 -0.11
N PRO A 10 -3.96 -6.44 -0.31
CA PRO A 10 -3.47 -6.77 -1.64
C PRO A 10 -4.57 -7.35 -2.55
N ARG A 11 -5.42 -8.24 -2.01
CA ARG A 11 -6.54 -8.81 -2.79
C ARG A 11 -7.61 -7.75 -3.08
N TYR A 12 -7.92 -6.92 -2.09
CA TYR A 12 -8.87 -5.81 -2.25
C TYR A 12 -8.43 -4.82 -3.33
N VAL A 13 -7.17 -4.40 -3.30
CA VAL A 13 -6.59 -3.46 -4.27
C VAL A 13 -6.64 -4.05 -5.68
N VAL A 14 -6.23 -5.31 -5.87
CA VAL A 14 -6.29 -5.97 -7.18
C VAL A 14 -7.73 -6.03 -7.70
N ASN A 15 -8.70 -6.43 -6.86
CA ASN A 15 -10.10 -6.50 -7.27
C ASN A 15 -10.68 -5.13 -7.68
N ARG A 16 -10.31 -4.05 -6.99
CA ARG A 16 -10.73 -2.69 -7.33
C ARG A 16 -10.09 -2.19 -8.63
N VAL A 17 -8.82 -2.48 -8.84
CA VAL A 17 -8.10 -2.17 -10.09
C VAL A 17 -8.72 -2.91 -11.27
N THR A 18 -9.08 -4.19 -11.11
CA THR A 18 -9.78 -4.96 -12.14
C THR A 18 -11.18 -4.41 -12.42
N ALA A 19 -11.85 -3.86 -11.41
CA ALA A 19 -13.15 -3.20 -11.56
C ALA A 19 -13.07 -1.79 -12.19
N GLY A 20 -11.87 -1.29 -12.52
CA GLY A 20 -11.65 0.02 -13.14
C GLY A 20 -11.50 1.19 -12.17
N ASP A 21 -11.38 0.93 -10.86
CA ASP A 21 -11.07 1.95 -9.86
C ASP A 21 -9.57 1.97 -9.57
N TYR A 22 -8.88 2.92 -10.21
CA TYR A 22 -7.42 3.10 -10.13
C TYR A 22 -6.98 4.11 -9.04
N ASP A 23 -7.92 4.76 -8.35
CA ASP A 23 -7.63 5.64 -7.21
C ASP A 23 -7.49 4.85 -5.91
N CYS A 24 -8.15 3.70 -5.83
CA CYS A 24 -8.12 2.82 -4.66
C CYS A 24 -6.70 2.41 -4.22
N PRO A 25 -5.77 1.97 -5.10
CA PRO A 25 -4.41 1.60 -4.70
C PRO A 25 -3.67 2.72 -3.99
N ARG A 26 -3.81 3.97 -4.47
CA ARG A 26 -3.16 5.14 -3.86
C ARG A 26 -3.65 5.38 -2.43
N LYS A 27 -4.98 5.36 -2.23
CA LYS A 27 -5.59 5.57 -0.91
C LYS A 27 -5.15 4.50 0.08
N VAL A 28 -5.13 3.24 -0.36
CA VAL A 28 -4.68 2.11 0.47
C VAL A 28 -3.19 2.21 0.80
N LEU A 29 -2.35 2.59 -0.18
CA LEU A 29 -0.91 2.73 0.03
C LEU A 29 -0.58 3.84 1.04
N SER A 30 -1.24 4.99 0.95
CA SER A 30 -1.11 6.09 1.92
C SER A 30 -1.53 5.62 3.32
N PHE A 31 -2.69 4.97 3.43
CA PHE A 31 -3.18 4.46 4.71
C PHE A 31 -2.24 3.43 5.35
N LEU A 32 -1.72 2.47 4.58
CA LEU A 32 -0.77 1.47 5.09
C LEU A 32 0.56 2.10 5.53
N THR A 33 1.02 3.12 4.81
CA THR A 33 2.23 3.87 5.17
C THR A 33 2.05 4.63 6.48
N ASP A 34 0.94 5.35 6.64
CA ASP A 34 0.62 6.10 7.86
C ASP A 34 0.42 5.16 9.06
N LEU A 35 -0.22 4.02 8.82
CA LEU A 35 -0.41 2.98 9.82
C LEU A 35 0.93 2.39 10.26
N HIS A 36 1.81 2.06 9.30
CA HIS A 36 3.15 1.54 9.57
C HIS A 36 4.01 2.55 10.35
N ALA A 37 3.94 3.85 9.99
CA ALA A 37 4.62 4.93 10.71
C ALA A 37 4.09 5.07 12.15
N SER A 38 2.77 5.02 12.34
CA SER A 38 2.12 5.11 13.66
C SER A 38 2.52 3.93 14.55
N PHE A 39 2.57 2.71 14.02
CA PHE A 39 3.04 1.54 14.76
C PHE A 39 4.53 1.61 15.12
N ARG A 40 5.36 2.18 14.25
CA ARG A 40 6.78 2.42 14.55
C ARG A 40 6.94 3.45 15.68
N MET A 41 6.10 4.48 15.71
CA MET A 41 6.08 5.50 16.77
C MET A 41 5.61 4.94 18.12
N LEU A 42 4.67 3.99 18.11
CA LEU A 42 4.15 3.32 19.32
C LEU A 42 5.19 2.47 20.07
N ASN A 43 6.43 2.34 19.57
CA ASN A 43 7.57 1.66 20.18
C ASN A 43 7.18 0.42 21.01
N LEU A 44 6.40 -0.47 20.40
CA LEU A 44 5.84 -1.63 21.08
C LEU A 44 6.99 -2.51 21.59
N ARG A 45 7.12 -2.62 22.91
CA ARG A 45 8.04 -3.54 23.61
C ARG A 45 7.60 -5.02 23.51
N ASN A 46 6.52 -5.30 22.79
CA ASN A 46 5.93 -6.63 22.67
C ASN A 46 6.45 -7.35 21.42
N ASP A 47 7.18 -8.45 21.62
CA ASP A 47 7.77 -9.28 20.56
C ASP A 47 6.73 -9.87 19.59
N PHE A 48 5.53 -10.19 20.07
CA PHE A 48 4.50 -10.79 19.22
C PHE A 48 3.94 -9.77 18.22
N LEU A 49 3.78 -8.52 18.65
CA LEU A 49 3.34 -7.44 17.76
C LEU A 49 4.45 -7.03 16.79
N ARG A 50 5.73 -7.07 17.19
CA ARG A 50 6.86 -6.85 16.29
C ARG A 50 6.92 -7.88 15.17
N LYS A 51 6.78 -9.17 15.48
CA LYS A 51 6.75 -10.23 14.44
C LYS A 51 5.60 -10.03 13.44
N LYS A 52 4.43 -9.61 13.91
CA LYS A 52 3.30 -9.31 13.00
C LYS A 52 3.52 -8.03 12.21
N PHE A 53 4.13 -7.02 12.81
CA PHE A 53 4.51 -5.77 12.15
C PHE A 53 5.56 -5.99 11.06
N ASP A 54 6.55 -6.84 11.31
CA ASP A 54 7.54 -7.25 10.31
C ASP A 54 6.90 -7.97 9.11
N GLY A 55 5.72 -8.58 9.29
CA GLY A 55 4.91 -9.14 8.20
C GLY A 55 4.29 -8.06 7.30
N MET A 56 3.88 -6.93 7.88
CA MET A 56 3.17 -5.85 7.19
C MET A 56 4.00 -5.21 6.06
N LYS A 57 5.33 -5.21 6.18
CA LYS A 57 6.22 -4.69 5.11
C LYS A 57 6.06 -5.46 3.79
N TYR A 58 5.75 -6.76 3.86
CA TYR A 58 5.55 -7.59 2.67
C TYR A 58 4.21 -7.26 2.00
N ASP A 59 3.17 -7.02 2.79
CA ASP A 59 1.88 -6.57 2.28
C ASP A 59 1.99 -5.19 1.62
N LEU A 60 2.72 -4.26 2.26
CA LEU A 60 2.97 -2.91 1.74
C LEU A 60 3.69 -2.97 0.38
N ARG A 61 4.77 -3.75 0.29
CA ARG A 61 5.50 -3.96 -0.97
C ARG A 61 4.59 -4.51 -2.07
N ARG A 62 3.72 -5.45 -1.76
CA ARG A 62 2.79 -6.03 -2.74
C ARG A 62 1.76 -5.03 -3.25
N VAL A 63 1.26 -4.15 -2.39
CA VAL A 63 0.34 -3.06 -2.78
C VAL A 63 1.07 -2.00 -3.62
N GLU A 64 2.32 -1.69 -3.26
CA GLU A 64 3.18 -0.76 -4.00
C GLU A 64 3.49 -1.26 -5.41
N GLU A 65 3.83 -2.54 -5.58
CA GLU A 65 4.02 -3.18 -6.88
C GLU A 65 2.75 -3.05 -7.77
N VAL A 66 1.56 -3.27 -7.20
CA VAL A 66 0.29 -3.10 -7.93
C VAL A 66 0.04 -1.64 -8.30
N PHE A 67 0.32 -0.70 -7.40
CA PHE A 67 0.19 0.74 -7.71
C PHE A 67 1.16 1.17 -8.81
N TYR A 68 2.40 0.68 -8.78
CA TYR A 68 3.39 0.93 -9.81
C TYR A 68 2.94 0.40 -11.17
N ASP A 69 2.39 -0.82 -11.22
CA ASP A 69 1.81 -1.42 -12.42
C ASP A 69 0.65 -0.59 -13.00
N VAL A 70 -0.20 -0.02 -12.14
CA VAL A 70 -1.30 0.87 -12.56
C VAL A 70 -0.76 2.19 -13.10
N LYS A 71 0.29 2.75 -12.48
CA LYS A 71 0.93 4.01 -12.87
C LYS A 71 1.63 3.89 -14.22
N ILE A 72 2.46 2.85 -14.41
CA ILE A 72 3.20 2.62 -15.65
C ILE A 72 2.27 2.31 -16.84
N ARG A 73 1.12 1.65 -16.60
CA ARG A 73 0.12 1.38 -17.63
C ARG A 73 -0.73 2.61 -17.99
N GLY A 74 -0.56 3.74 -17.31
CA GLY A 74 -1.29 4.97 -17.59
C GLY A 74 -2.80 4.86 -17.36
N LEU A 75 -3.22 3.92 -16.51
CA LEU A 75 -4.64 3.64 -16.25
C LEU A 75 -5.29 4.68 -15.33
N VAL A 76 -4.48 5.53 -14.69
CA VAL A 76 -4.96 6.69 -13.92
C VAL A 76 -5.28 7.82 -14.90
N PRO A 77 -6.57 8.20 -15.09
CA PRO A 77 -6.93 9.31 -15.95
C PRO A 77 -6.52 10.62 -15.24
N GLY A 78 -5.32 11.14 -15.58
CA GLY A 78 -4.87 12.45 -15.10
C GLY A 78 -3.40 12.57 -14.67
N GLU A 79 -2.64 11.48 -14.56
CA GLU A 79 -1.25 11.53 -14.08
C GLU A 79 -0.18 11.15 -15.12
N SER A 80 -0.50 11.17 -16.41
CA SER A 80 0.44 10.75 -17.46
C SER A 80 1.60 11.73 -17.75
N LYS A 81 1.93 12.71 -16.88
CA LYS A 81 2.98 13.70 -17.19
C LYS A 81 3.91 14.21 -16.09
N GLN A 82 3.89 13.73 -14.84
CA GLN A 82 4.78 14.29 -13.80
C GLN A 82 5.62 13.23 -13.10
N GLU A 83 6.64 12.68 -13.78
CA GLU A 83 7.79 12.04 -13.09
C GLU A 83 9.02 11.76 -13.99
N VAL A 84 9.17 12.45 -15.12
CA VAL A 84 10.42 12.41 -15.93
C VAL A 84 11.26 13.69 -15.72
N ALA A 85 10.93 14.50 -14.71
CA ALA A 85 11.65 15.73 -14.42
C ALA A 85 11.97 15.86 -12.93
N GLN A 86 12.92 15.07 -12.44
CA GLN A 86 13.81 15.51 -11.38
C GLN A 86 15.08 14.64 -11.35
N SER A 87 16.10 15.19 -12.03
CA SER A 87 17.54 15.20 -11.74
C SER A 87 18.29 13.90 -11.47
#